data_AF-A0A2N7UCH2-F1
#
_entry.id   AF-A0A2N7UCH2-F1
#
_cell.length_a   1.000
_cell.length_b   1.000
_cell.length_c   1.000
_cell.angle_alpha   90.00
_cell.angle_beta   90.00
_cell.angle_gamma   90.00
#
_symmetry.space_group_name_H-M   'P 1'
#
loop_
_entity.id
_entity.type
_entity.pdbx_description
1 polymer ?
#
loop_
_entity_poly.entity_id
_entity_poly.type
_entity_poly.pdbx_seq_one_letter_code
_entity_poly.pdbx_strand_id
1 'polypeptide(L)'
;MPHTLHLGPLRSESLALLLAEAPESLLLITPDEPSHQTLGLVDRLPRAEVRTALLTPNGESITWHRYSLSEFDSQSPATGLKELYPGLQFEGTESRDAEPVQLLVDELKVGDGLPRRLILEQPEQALSLLQALHKAGALAQLVQLDIRSAAQPLYEVMAEQAQLIDWCEQRAGMQLQGQQADDPELPLLHFQRNPLFQQLEDARLAQQQTQQRLESEQRKATQLVKEHEALATEQETLKQQRDEQARVREAAQAESAKLKEERDRLKQQRDELAKASEAAEAESSKLKEERDRLKQRCEEQAKAREAAQAEHAKLKEERDRLKQQRDEQAKVREATQTESDKLKEERDSLKQQREEQAKAREAAQAECTKLKALAEERFTQLSDARQEVSRLKTENQQLVQRQHVIQEEMVKTEAQLDLIKDWVLRESSL
;
A
#
# COMPACT_ATOMS: atom_id res chain seq x y z
N MET A 1 13.86 77.88 66.95
CA MET A 1 13.12 78.99 67.58
C MET A 1 11.98 79.39 66.65
N PRO A 2 10.81 79.86 67.13
CA PRO A 2 9.74 80.30 66.23
C PRO A 2 10.14 81.60 65.55
N HIS A 3 10.60 81.49 64.30
CA HIS A 3 10.83 82.63 63.42
C HIS A 3 9.50 82.98 62.74
N THR A 4 9.04 84.22 62.95
CA THR A 4 7.81 84.75 62.37
C THR A 4 8.14 85.67 61.20
N LEU A 5 7.54 85.40 60.05
CA LEU A 5 7.60 86.26 58.86
C LEU A 5 6.26 86.99 58.71
N HIS A 6 6.28 88.32 58.66
CA HIS A 6 5.11 89.14 58.40
C HIS A 6 5.28 89.87 57.07
N LEU A 7 4.38 89.64 56.11
CA LEU A 7 4.41 90.29 54.80
C LEU A 7 3.19 91.20 54.65
N GLY A 8 3.44 92.47 54.35
CA GLY A 8 2.41 93.48 54.15
C GLY A 8 2.33 94.52 55.26
N PRO A 9 1.37 95.47 55.15
CA PRO A 9 1.18 96.52 56.13
C PRO A 9 0.77 95.95 57.50
N LEU A 10 1.27 96.55 58.57
CA LEU A 10 0.93 96.14 59.93
C LEU A 10 -0.44 96.71 60.33
N ARG A 11 -1.45 95.83 60.41
CA ARG A 11 -2.82 96.15 60.83
C ARG A 11 -3.05 95.85 62.31
N SER A 12 -4.15 96.37 62.87
CA SER A 12 -4.49 96.25 64.29
C SER A 12 -4.55 94.80 64.79
N GLU A 13 -5.13 93.88 64.01
CA GLU A 13 -5.29 92.48 64.40
C GLU A 13 -3.96 91.74 64.39
N SER A 14 -3.15 91.91 63.34
CA SER A 14 -1.80 91.33 63.27
C SER A 14 -0.87 91.92 64.31
N LEU A 15 -0.99 93.22 64.62
CA LEU A 15 -0.28 93.85 65.74
C LEU A 15 -0.68 93.24 67.09
N ALA A 16 -1.99 93.08 67.34
CA ALA A 16 -2.48 92.48 68.58
C ALA A 16 -1.99 91.03 68.74
N LEU A 17 -2.00 90.27 67.64
CA LEU A 17 -1.53 88.90 67.57
C LEU A 17 -0.02 88.80 67.84
N LEU A 18 0.80 89.64 67.20
CA LEU A 18 2.25 89.69 67.43
C LEU A 18 2.61 90.12 68.87
N LEU A 19 1.85 91.05 69.46
CA LEU A 19 2.05 91.48 70.85
C LEU A 19 1.62 90.43 71.88
N ALA A 20 0.53 89.71 71.61
CA ALA A 20 0.03 88.67 72.49
C ALA A 20 0.99 87.47 72.56
N GLU A 21 1.61 87.13 71.43
CA GLU A 21 2.48 85.97 71.32
C GLU A 21 3.95 86.27 71.63
N ALA A 22 4.39 87.51 71.38
CA ALA A 22 5.75 87.99 71.59
C ALA A 22 6.82 87.05 70.97
N PRO A 23 6.89 86.94 69.63
CA PRO A 23 7.80 86.02 68.96
C PRO A 23 9.27 86.33 69.29
N GLU A 24 10.09 85.28 69.38
CA GLU A 24 11.52 85.41 69.68
C GLU A 24 12.32 86.06 68.53
N SER A 25 11.85 85.90 67.29
CA SER A 25 12.40 86.51 66.07
C SER A 25 11.27 86.88 65.12
N LEU A 26 11.29 88.10 64.60
CA LEU A 26 10.29 88.66 63.69
C LEU A 26 10.99 89.37 62.53
N LEU A 27 10.72 88.94 61.30
CA LEU A 27 11.02 89.71 60.10
C LEU A 27 9.73 90.28 59.54
N LEU A 28 9.61 91.61 59.56
CA LEU A 28 8.47 92.33 58.98
C LEU A 28 8.88 92.98 57.66
N ILE A 29 8.23 92.57 56.58
CA ILE A 29 8.45 93.13 55.25
C ILE A 29 7.21 93.93 54.85
N THR A 30 7.38 95.24 54.71
CA THR A 30 6.31 96.18 54.35
C THR A 30 6.57 96.79 52.98
N PRO A 31 5.54 97.01 52.14
CA PRO A 31 5.71 97.64 50.84
C PRO A 31 6.15 99.10 50.96
N ASP A 32 5.72 99.81 51.99
CA ASP A 32 5.96 101.25 52.18
C ASP A 32 6.79 101.55 53.42
N GLU A 33 7.07 102.84 53.65
CA GLU A 33 7.81 103.29 54.83
C GLU A 33 7.15 102.79 56.13
N PRO A 34 7.94 102.27 57.09
CA PRO A 34 7.39 101.73 58.33
C PRO A 34 6.60 102.77 59.11
N SER A 35 5.36 102.44 59.50
CA SER A 35 4.56 103.30 60.36
C SER A 35 5.18 103.43 61.76
N HIS A 36 4.76 104.46 62.51
CA HIS A 36 5.15 104.59 63.92
C HIS A 36 4.76 103.36 64.76
N GLN A 37 3.67 102.67 64.41
CA GLN A 37 3.26 101.43 65.08
C GLN A 37 4.23 100.29 64.78
N THR A 38 4.68 100.17 63.53
CA THR A 38 5.69 99.19 63.10
C THR A 38 7.00 99.39 63.85
N LEU A 39 7.51 100.63 63.88
CA LEU A 39 8.75 100.95 64.61
C LEU A 39 8.60 100.68 66.11
N GLY A 40 7.48 101.08 66.71
CA GLY A 40 7.20 100.81 68.12
C GLY A 40 7.04 99.32 68.46
N LEU A 41 6.62 98.47 67.51
CA LEU A 41 6.59 97.02 67.67
C LEU A 41 8.01 96.44 67.64
N VAL A 42 8.82 96.88 66.67
CA VAL A 42 10.22 96.44 66.51
C VAL A 42 11.05 96.75 67.76
N ASP A 43 10.89 97.94 68.34
CA ASP A 43 11.60 98.36 69.56
C ASP A 43 11.24 97.50 70.80
N ARG A 44 10.08 96.84 70.80
CA ARG A 44 9.56 96.07 71.94
C ARG A 44 9.94 94.58 71.89
N LEU A 45 10.35 94.08 70.73
CA LEU A 45 10.63 92.66 70.51
C LEU A 45 12.15 92.40 70.43
N PRO A 46 12.63 91.27 70.96
CA PRO A 46 14.05 91.05 71.19
C PRO A 46 14.89 90.91 69.92
N ARG A 47 14.31 90.38 68.83
CA ARG A 47 14.95 90.21 67.51
C ARG A 47 13.94 90.51 66.40
N ALA A 48 13.40 91.72 66.42
CA ALA A 48 12.54 92.19 65.34
C ALA A 48 13.34 93.03 64.34
N GLU A 49 13.12 92.77 63.06
CA GLU A 49 13.68 93.53 61.95
C GLU A 49 12.55 93.98 61.03
N VAL A 50 12.67 95.20 60.50
CA VAL A 50 11.75 95.72 59.49
C VAL A 50 12.52 96.00 58.20
N ARG A 51 11.98 95.53 57.08
CA ARG A 51 12.49 95.76 55.73
C ARG A 51 11.38 96.38 54.88
N THR A 52 11.72 97.46 54.17
CA THR A 52 10.84 98.00 53.14
C THR A 52 11.18 97.34 51.81
N ALA A 53 10.30 96.47 51.33
CA ALA A 53 10.45 95.78 50.05
C ALA A 53 9.09 95.34 49.52
N LEU A 54 8.93 95.41 48.20
CA LEU A 54 7.81 94.81 47.49
C LEU A 54 8.18 93.39 47.10
N LEU A 55 7.37 92.42 47.49
CA LEU A 55 7.60 91.03 47.13
C LEU A 55 6.61 90.60 46.06
N THR A 56 7.14 89.96 45.01
CA THR A 56 6.32 89.31 43.98
C THR A 56 6.84 87.89 43.73
N PRO A 57 6.05 87.01 43.10
CA PRO A 57 6.54 85.67 42.75
C PRO A 57 7.85 85.67 41.93
N ASN A 58 8.04 86.65 41.04
CA ASN A 58 9.12 86.64 40.04
C ASN A 58 10.13 87.81 40.14
N GLY A 59 9.86 88.87 40.91
CA GLY A 59 10.81 89.98 41.11
C GLY A 59 10.95 90.95 39.94
N GLU A 60 9.81 91.36 39.38
CA GLU A 60 9.75 92.26 38.22
C GLU A 60 9.32 93.68 38.64
N SER A 61 9.56 94.68 37.78
CA SER A 61 8.97 96.01 37.99
C SER A 61 7.46 95.92 37.84
N ILE A 62 6.74 96.32 38.88
CA ILE A 62 5.27 96.27 38.95
C ILE A 62 4.66 97.67 38.86
N THR A 63 3.41 97.71 38.40
CA THR A 63 2.56 98.89 38.50
C THR A 63 1.95 98.92 39.90
N TRP A 64 2.32 99.92 40.69
CA TRP A 64 1.80 100.15 42.03
C TRP A 64 0.66 101.18 41.97
N HIS A 65 -0.55 100.78 42.35
CA HIS A 65 -1.74 101.62 42.38
C HIS A 65 -1.89 102.27 43.76
N ARG A 66 -1.94 103.60 43.79
CA ARG A 66 -2.03 104.40 45.01
C ARG A 66 -3.44 104.91 45.27
N TYR A 67 -3.84 104.87 46.53
CA TYR A 67 -5.13 105.33 47.00
C TYR A 67 -5.00 106.26 48.20
N SER A 68 -6.08 106.99 48.51
CA SER A 68 -6.12 107.93 49.65
C SER A 68 -5.88 107.29 51.02
N LEU A 69 -5.94 105.96 51.10
CA LEU A 69 -5.56 105.17 52.25
C LEU A 69 -4.46 104.20 51.81
N SER A 70 -3.23 104.43 52.27
CA SER A 70 -2.05 103.68 51.82
C SER A 70 -2.09 102.19 52.18
N GLU A 71 -2.91 101.79 53.14
CA GLU A 71 -3.14 100.37 53.46
C GLU A 71 -3.86 99.59 52.35
N PHE A 72 -4.43 100.29 51.37
CA PHE A 72 -5.08 99.73 50.18
C PHE A 72 -4.24 99.91 48.91
N ASP A 73 -3.03 100.44 49.03
CA ASP A 73 -2.08 100.47 47.93
C ASP A 73 -1.73 99.05 47.52
N SER A 74 -1.69 98.82 46.20
CA SER A 74 -1.72 97.46 45.68
C SER A 74 -1.10 97.38 44.29
N GLN A 75 -0.58 96.19 43.95
CA GLN A 75 -0.11 95.87 42.60
C GLN A 75 -1.24 95.60 41.60
N SER A 76 -2.49 95.59 42.08
CA SER A 76 -3.68 95.35 41.26
C SER A 76 -4.70 96.45 41.49
N PRO A 77 -5.44 96.89 40.45
CA PRO A 77 -6.49 97.88 40.63
C PRO A 77 -7.57 97.40 41.61
N ALA A 78 -7.98 98.29 42.51
CA ALA A 78 -9.16 98.13 43.36
C ALA A 78 -10.43 98.03 42.52
N THR A 79 -11.12 96.90 42.63
CA THR A 79 -12.42 96.59 42.02
C THR A 79 -13.51 96.63 43.09
N GLY A 80 -13.78 95.50 43.76
CA GLY A 80 -14.80 95.38 44.81
C GLY A 80 -14.53 96.27 46.02
N LEU A 81 -13.27 96.66 46.27
CA LEU A 81 -12.91 97.55 47.37
C LEU A 81 -13.62 98.92 47.30
N LYS A 82 -13.90 99.44 46.10
CA LYS A 82 -14.58 100.74 45.92
C LYS A 82 -16.05 100.68 46.34
N GLU A 83 -16.65 99.50 46.32
CA GLU A 83 -18.03 99.29 46.78
C GLU A 83 -18.10 99.32 48.32
N LEU A 84 -17.08 98.78 48.98
CA LEU A 84 -16.95 98.77 50.43
C LEU A 84 -16.52 100.14 51.00
N TYR A 85 -15.67 100.86 50.26
CA TYR A 85 -15.17 102.18 50.65
C TYR A 85 -15.47 103.24 49.57
N PRO A 86 -16.70 103.79 49.51
CA PRO A 86 -17.07 104.79 48.51
C PRO A 86 -16.23 106.08 48.55
N GLY A 87 -15.57 106.36 49.67
CA GLY A 87 -14.67 107.50 49.85
C GLY A 87 -13.23 107.25 49.40
N LEU A 88 -12.88 106.04 48.96
CA LEU A 88 -11.54 105.69 48.54
C LEU A 88 -11.20 106.37 47.20
N GLN A 89 -10.27 107.32 47.23
CA GLN A 89 -9.86 108.05 46.03
C GLN A 89 -8.62 107.39 45.42
N PHE A 90 -8.61 107.25 44.10
CA PHE A 90 -7.42 106.81 43.36
C PHE A 90 -6.49 108.00 43.14
N GLU A 91 -5.25 107.89 43.61
CA GLU A 91 -4.27 108.98 43.59
C GLU A 91 -3.30 108.89 42.40
N GLY A 92 -3.13 107.70 41.84
CA GLY A 92 -2.29 107.49 40.66
C GLY A 92 -1.65 106.10 40.62
N THR A 93 -0.79 105.89 39.63
CA THR A 93 0.06 104.70 39.53
C THR A 93 1.52 105.11 39.47
N GLU A 94 2.40 104.30 40.04
CA GLU A 94 3.84 104.43 39.91
C GLU A 94 4.49 103.08 39.57
N SER A 95 5.66 103.12 38.93
CA SER A 95 6.44 101.91 38.66
C SER A 95 7.36 101.65 39.85
N ARG A 96 7.32 100.46 40.43
CA ARG A 96 8.18 100.07 41.55
C ARG A 96 8.87 98.75 41.29
N ASP A 97 10.14 98.69 41.65
CA ASP A 97 10.90 97.45 41.61
C ASP A 97 10.42 96.52 42.73
N ALA A 98 10.11 95.26 42.38
CA ALA A 98 9.79 94.22 43.33
C ALA A 98 10.89 93.16 43.38
N GLU A 99 11.09 92.59 44.55
CA GLU A 99 12.01 91.49 44.78
C GLU A 99 11.29 90.14 44.58
N PRO A 100 11.98 89.13 44.04
CA PRO A 100 11.41 87.81 43.90
C PRO A 100 11.34 87.11 45.26
N VAL A 101 10.23 86.41 45.53
CA VAL A 101 10.08 85.55 46.70
C VAL A 101 11.26 84.58 46.88
N GLN A 102 11.84 84.07 45.80
CA GLN A 102 12.98 83.17 45.86
C GLN A 102 14.20 83.78 46.58
N LEU A 103 14.48 85.08 46.36
CA LEU A 103 15.59 85.78 47.00
C LEU A 103 15.40 85.82 48.53
N LEU A 104 14.20 86.20 48.97
CA LEU A 104 13.83 86.18 50.38
C LEU A 104 14.01 84.79 50.99
N VAL A 105 13.53 83.74 50.30
CA VAL A 105 13.62 82.37 50.82
C VAL A 105 15.07 81.90 50.95
N ASP A 106 15.94 82.31 50.04
CA ASP A 106 17.36 81.96 50.11
C ASP A 106 18.09 82.73 51.22
N GLU A 107 17.73 83.99 51.47
CA GLU A 107 18.19 84.75 52.64
C GLU A 107 17.74 84.10 53.96
N LEU A 108 16.46 83.70 54.05
CA LEU A 108 15.91 83.03 55.23
C LEU A 108 16.61 81.69 55.52
N LYS A 109 17.01 80.93 54.49
CA LYS A 109 17.76 79.68 54.66
C LYS A 109 19.17 79.90 55.23
N VAL A 110 19.77 81.08 55.00
CA VAL A 110 21.11 81.43 55.50
C VAL A 110 21.04 82.06 56.91
N GLY A 111 19.96 82.79 57.20
CA GLY A 111 19.74 83.47 58.48
C GLY A 111 19.12 82.59 59.57
N ASP A 112 18.04 83.08 60.20
CA ASP A 112 17.35 82.43 61.34
C ASP A 112 16.61 81.12 60.98
N GLY A 113 16.64 80.71 59.71
CA GLY A 113 15.96 79.53 59.18
C GLY A 113 14.59 79.85 58.58
N LEU A 114 13.91 78.81 58.08
CA LEU A 114 12.59 78.97 57.50
C LEU A 114 11.54 79.34 58.56
N PRO A 115 10.54 80.17 58.21
CA PRO A 115 9.55 80.63 59.16
C PRO A 115 8.69 79.47 59.66
N ARG A 116 8.39 79.47 60.97
CA ARG A 116 7.39 78.59 61.58
C ARG A 116 6.01 79.24 61.62
N ARG A 117 5.96 80.57 61.50
CA ARG A 117 4.73 81.35 61.34
C ARG A 117 4.87 82.32 60.18
N LEU A 118 3.80 82.45 59.40
CA LEU A 118 3.67 83.42 58.32
C LEU A 118 2.38 84.22 58.52
N ILE A 119 2.49 85.54 58.49
CA ILE A 119 1.35 86.46 58.48
C ILE A 119 1.37 87.18 57.14
N LEU A 120 0.27 87.09 56.38
CA LEU A 120 0.10 87.72 55.08
C LEU A 120 -1.02 88.76 55.15
N GLU A 121 -0.66 90.04 55.08
CA GLU A 121 -1.58 91.18 55.12
C GLU A 121 -1.81 91.80 53.72
N GLN A 122 -1.50 91.03 52.67
CA GLN A 122 -1.63 91.43 51.26
C GLN A 122 -2.67 90.54 50.55
N PRO A 123 -3.97 90.78 50.78
CA PRO A 123 -5.04 89.94 50.25
C PRO A 123 -5.05 89.88 48.72
N GLU A 124 -4.61 90.94 48.03
CA GLU A 124 -4.56 91.05 46.58
C GLU A 124 -3.69 89.98 45.91
N GLN A 125 -2.70 89.48 46.64
CA GLN A 125 -1.68 88.56 46.11
C GLN A 125 -1.37 87.39 47.04
N ALA A 126 -2.17 87.20 48.09
CA ALA A 126 -1.94 86.17 49.09
C ALA A 126 -1.76 84.79 48.46
N LEU A 127 -2.62 84.38 47.52
CA LEU A 127 -2.53 83.08 46.86
C LEU A 127 -1.27 82.92 46.01
N SER A 128 -0.90 83.94 45.22
CA SER A 128 0.27 83.87 44.34
C SER A 128 1.58 83.87 45.12
N LEU A 129 1.67 84.67 46.20
CA LEU A 129 2.79 84.64 47.13
C LEU A 129 2.91 83.30 47.84
N LEU A 130 1.80 82.73 48.33
CA LEU A 130 1.80 81.41 48.96
C LEU A 130 2.26 80.31 48.00
N GLN A 131 1.80 80.34 46.76
CA GLN A 131 2.25 79.40 45.73
C GLN A 131 3.76 79.51 45.46
N ALA A 132 4.27 80.74 45.36
CA ALA A 132 5.70 80.99 45.19
C ALA A 132 6.51 80.51 46.39
N LEU A 133 6.07 80.82 47.62
CA LEU A 133 6.70 80.38 48.87
C LEU A 133 6.68 78.86 49.01
N HIS A 134 5.59 78.20 48.63
CA HIS A 134 5.47 76.74 48.64
C HIS A 134 6.45 76.09 47.65
N LYS A 135 6.50 76.61 46.42
CA LYS A 135 7.42 76.15 45.38
C LYS A 135 8.89 76.35 45.78
N ALA A 136 9.21 77.45 46.44
CA ALA A 136 10.54 77.75 46.97
C ALA A 136 10.91 76.93 48.22
N GLY A 137 9.96 76.18 48.78
CA GLY A 137 10.14 75.32 49.95
C GLY A 137 10.01 76.03 51.31
N ALA A 138 9.62 77.30 51.33
CA ALA A 138 9.57 78.11 52.55
C ALA A 138 8.48 77.66 53.53
N LEU A 139 7.39 77.08 53.02
CA LEU A 139 6.28 76.61 53.85
C LEU A 139 6.55 75.24 54.50
N ALA A 140 7.70 74.61 54.26
CA ALA A 140 7.99 73.25 54.72
C ALA A 140 8.03 73.11 56.27
N GLN A 141 8.43 74.16 56.97
CA GLN A 141 8.52 74.19 58.45
C GLN A 141 7.38 74.99 59.10
N LEU A 142 6.46 75.50 58.28
CA LEU A 142 5.36 76.33 58.72
C LEU A 142 4.39 75.52 59.58
N VAL A 143 4.06 76.07 60.75
CA VAL A 143 3.11 75.49 61.71
C VAL A 143 1.84 76.32 61.78
N GLN A 144 1.96 77.64 61.62
CA GLN A 144 0.86 78.60 61.68
C GLN A 144 0.91 79.55 60.48
N LEU A 145 -0.25 79.87 59.95
CA LEU A 145 -0.41 80.76 58.81
C LEU A 145 -1.63 81.64 59.04
N ASP A 146 -1.41 82.94 59.08
CA ASP A 146 -2.47 83.94 59.17
C ASP A 146 -2.55 84.68 57.84
N ILE A 147 -3.72 84.72 57.22
CA ILE A 147 -3.87 85.34 55.90
C ILE A 147 -5.08 86.26 55.90
N ARG A 148 -4.86 87.52 55.56
CA ARG A 148 -5.92 88.47 55.27
C ARG A 148 -6.59 88.09 53.96
N SER A 149 -7.91 87.97 53.99
CA SER A 149 -8.70 87.61 52.81
C SER A 149 -10.04 88.37 52.84
N ALA A 150 -10.79 88.25 51.76
CA ALA A 150 -12.15 88.78 51.64
C ALA A 150 -13.02 87.74 50.93
N ALA A 151 -14.30 87.66 51.31
CA ALA A 151 -15.24 86.69 50.74
C ALA A 151 -15.36 86.79 49.21
N GLN A 152 -15.26 88.02 48.69
CA GLN A 152 -15.20 88.32 47.26
C GLN A 152 -13.92 89.08 46.91
N PRO A 153 -13.38 88.95 45.68
CA PRO A 153 -12.20 89.69 45.24
C PRO A 153 -12.38 91.20 45.34
N LEU A 154 -11.51 91.87 46.10
CA LEU A 154 -11.50 93.33 46.25
C LEU A 154 -10.60 94.03 45.23
N TYR A 155 -9.71 93.27 44.59
CA TYR A 155 -8.80 93.71 43.54
C TYR A 155 -8.93 92.81 42.31
N GLU A 156 -8.53 93.30 41.13
CA GLU A 156 -8.73 92.62 39.84
C GLU A 156 -8.16 91.19 39.77
N VAL A 157 -7.02 90.94 40.41
CA VAL A 157 -6.29 89.64 40.37
C VAL A 157 -6.36 88.90 41.71
N MET A 158 -7.21 89.36 42.64
CA MET A 158 -7.38 88.74 43.95
C MET A 158 -8.11 87.40 43.84
N ALA A 159 -7.56 86.37 44.48
CA ALA A 159 -8.22 85.06 44.58
C ALA A 159 -9.45 85.13 45.51
N GLU A 160 -10.47 84.32 45.21
CA GLU A 160 -11.59 84.13 46.13
C GLU A 160 -11.12 83.44 47.42
N GLN A 161 -11.75 83.78 48.54
CA GLN A 161 -11.44 83.17 49.84
C GLN A 161 -11.52 81.62 49.81
N ALA A 162 -12.51 81.07 49.11
CA ALA A 162 -12.68 79.62 48.97
C ALA A 162 -11.49 78.97 48.24
N GLN A 163 -11.01 79.58 47.16
CA GLN A 163 -9.86 79.08 46.40
C GLN A 163 -8.57 79.11 47.23
N LEU A 164 -8.41 80.16 48.04
CA LEU A 164 -7.29 80.29 48.96
C LEU A 164 -7.31 79.21 50.04
N ILE A 165 -8.47 78.98 50.67
CA ILE A 165 -8.65 77.92 51.68
C ILE A 165 -8.38 76.54 51.06
N ASP A 166 -8.99 76.24 49.90
CA ASP A 166 -8.82 74.97 49.20
C ASP A 166 -7.34 74.69 48.88
N TRP A 167 -6.63 75.72 48.41
CA TRP A 167 -5.21 75.59 48.11
C TRP A 167 -4.39 75.35 49.38
N CYS A 168 -4.67 76.07 50.47
CA CYS A 168 -3.99 75.88 51.76
C CYS A 168 -4.18 74.46 52.30
N GLU A 169 -5.40 73.93 52.24
CA GLU A 169 -5.73 72.60 52.75
C GLU A 169 -5.16 71.48 51.87
N GLN A 170 -5.33 71.58 50.55
CA GLN A 170 -4.97 70.50 49.63
C GLN A 170 -3.51 70.48 49.22
N ARG A 171 -2.84 71.64 49.15
CA ARG A 171 -1.46 71.76 48.63
C ARG A 171 -0.46 72.09 49.73
N ALA A 172 -0.80 73.02 50.63
CA ALA A 172 0.09 73.43 51.70
C ALA A 172 -0.08 72.62 53.00
N GLY A 173 -1.09 71.75 53.10
CA GLY A 173 -1.36 70.95 54.30
C GLY A 173 -1.72 71.79 55.54
N MET A 174 -2.31 72.96 55.31
CA MET A 174 -2.70 73.93 56.34
C MET A 174 -4.22 73.91 56.49
N GLN A 175 -4.72 73.56 57.66
CA GLN A 175 -6.15 73.44 57.97
C GLN A 175 -6.68 74.72 58.62
N LEU A 176 -7.80 75.23 58.11
CA LEU A 176 -8.46 76.41 58.69
C LEU A 176 -8.96 76.08 60.11
N GLN A 177 -8.57 76.89 61.09
CA GLN A 177 -8.99 76.78 62.50
C GLN A 177 -10.09 77.80 62.84
N GLY A 178 -10.10 78.94 62.16
CA GLY A 178 -11.07 80.01 62.38
C GLY A 178 -10.66 81.29 61.67
N GLN A 179 -11.34 82.38 61.98
CA GLN A 179 -11.03 83.71 61.46
C GLN A 179 -11.27 84.77 62.55
N GLN A 180 -10.44 85.81 62.56
CA GLN A 180 -10.66 87.04 63.32
C GLN A 180 -11.26 88.08 62.37
N ALA A 181 -12.44 88.59 62.72
CA ALA A 181 -13.24 89.48 61.86
C ALA A 181 -13.55 90.80 62.59
N ASP A 182 -12.53 91.44 63.15
CA ASP A 182 -12.65 92.81 63.68
C ASP A 182 -13.01 93.78 62.54
N ASP A 183 -12.47 93.53 61.35
CA ASP A 183 -13.00 93.96 60.05
C ASP A 183 -13.80 92.81 59.39
N PRO A 184 -15.14 92.90 59.29
CA PRO A 184 -15.97 91.87 58.66
C PRO A 184 -15.69 91.66 57.16
N GLU A 185 -15.21 92.68 56.46
CA GLU A 185 -14.98 92.62 55.02
C GLU A 185 -13.59 92.07 54.68
N LEU A 186 -12.65 92.24 55.62
CA LEU A 186 -11.27 91.79 55.52
C LEU A 186 -10.88 90.92 56.73
N PRO A 187 -11.48 89.73 56.91
CA PRO A 187 -11.12 88.84 58.01
C PRO A 187 -9.68 88.32 57.88
N LEU A 188 -9.03 88.12 59.03
CA LEU A 188 -7.76 87.42 59.16
C LEU A 188 -8.05 85.93 59.39
N LEU A 189 -7.70 85.09 58.42
CA LEU A 189 -7.91 83.64 58.49
C LEU A 189 -6.76 82.97 59.22
N HIS A 190 -7.07 82.07 60.16
CA HIS A 190 -6.09 81.35 60.95
C HIS A 190 -6.00 79.89 60.49
N PHE A 191 -4.83 79.49 60.01
CA PHE A 191 -4.55 78.13 59.61
C PHE A 191 -3.47 77.48 60.48
N GLN A 192 -3.60 76.18 60.68
CA GLN A 192 -2.63 75.36 61.39
C GLN A 192 -2.21 74.15 60.55
N ARG A 193 -0.92 73.80 60.61
CA ARG A 193 -0.37 72.63 59.91
C ARG A 193 -1.07 71.35 60.36
N ASN A 194 -1.62 70.59 59.42
CA ASN A 194 -2.14 69.26 59.70
C ASN A 194 -0.95 68.28 59.92
N PRO A 195 -0.78 67.71 61.13
CA PRO A 195 0.35 66.84 61.44
C PRO A 195 0.35 65.53 60.64
N LEU A 196 -0.80 65.12 60.09
CA LEU A 196 -0.98 63.89 59.34
C LEU A 196 -0.91 64.09 57.82
N PHE A 197 -0.76 65.33 57.33
CA PHE A 197 -0.79 65.62 55.90
C PHE A 197 0.25 64.81 55.12
N GLN A 198 1.50 64.79 55.59
CA GLN A 198 2.57 64.05 54.91
C GLN A 198 2.32 62.53 54.95
N GLN A 199 1.85 62.01 56.08
CA GLN A 199 1.54 60.57 56.21
C GLN A 199 0.41 60.16 55.25
N LEU A 200 -0.57 61.04 55.05
CA LEU A 200 -1.70 60.80 54.15
C LEU A 200 -1.28 60.83 52.67
N GLU A 201 -0.39 61.76 52.28
CA GLU A 201 0.17 61.79 50.93
C GLU A 201 1.07 60.58 50.65
N ASP A 202 1.94 60.22 51.59
CA ASP A 202 2.80 59.03 51.48
C ASP A 202 1.94 57.75 51.38
N ALA A 203 0.88 57.65 52.19
CA ALA A 203 -0.05 56.52 52.17
C ALA A 203 -0.83 56.44 50.85
N ARG A 204 -1.29 57.57 50.29
CA ARG A 204 -1.94 57.63 48.98
C ARG A 204 -1.01 57.16 47.87
N LEU A 205 0.24 57.61 47.88
CA LEU A 205 1.24 57.19 46.91
C LEU A 205 1.52 55.68 47.02
N ALA A 206 1.68 55.17 48.24
CA ALA A 206 1.89 53.74 48.49
C ALA A 206 0.69 52.89 48.04
N GLN A 207 -0.55 53.37 48.28
CA GLN A 207 -1.77 52.72 47.80
C GLN A 207 -1.81 52.66 46.27
N GLN A 208 -1.52 53.77 45.59
CA GLN A 208 -1.51 53.82 44.13
C GLN A 208 -0.49 52.84 43.54
N GLN A 209 0.72 52.79 44.10
CA GLN A 209 1.76 51.84 43.68
C GLN A 209 1.33 50.39 43.90
N THR A 210 0.70 50.10 45.04
CA THR A 210 0.20 48.76 45.37
C THR A 210 -0.90 48.34 44.41
N GLN A 211 -1.82 49.26 44.07
CA GLN A 211 -2.89 49.02 43.10
C GLN A 211 -2.34 48.69 41.71
N GLN A 212 -1.37 49.46 41.22
CA GLN A 212 -0.71 49.19 39.94
C GLN A 212 0.00 47.83 39.92
N ARG A 213 0.67 47.46 41.04
CA ARG A 213 1.29 46.13 41.17
C ARG A 213 0.24 45.03 41.12
N LEU A 214 -0.85 45.15 41.86
CA LEU A 214 -1.94 44.17 41.89
C LEU A 214 -2.53 43.96 40.49
N GLU A 215 -2.82 45.04 39.76
CA GLU A 215 -3.32 44.97 38.38
C GLU A 215 -2.34 44.28 37.44
N SER A 216 -1.04 44.55 37.59
CA SER A 216 0.00 43.89 36.77
C SER A 216 0.10 42.39 37.05
N GLU A 217 -0.01 41.98 38.33
CA GLU A 217 0.01 40.57 38.73
C GLU A 217 -1.27 39.85 38.28
N GLN A 218 -2.44 40.49 38.36
CA GLN A 218 -3.69 39.93 37.85
C GLN A 218 -3.64 39.68 36.33
N ARG A 219 -3.01 40.59 35.57
CA ARG A 219 -2.80 40.40 34.13
C ARG A 219 -1.89 39.20 33.85
N LYS A 220 -0.77 39.08 34.58
CA LYS A 220 0.14 37.92 34.46
C LYS A 220 -0.57 36.61 34.81
N ALA A 221 -1.33 36.58 35.91
CA ALA A 221 -2.08 35.40 36.31
C ALA A 221 -3.11 34.97 35.25
N THR A 222 -3.84 35.94 34.69
CA THR A 222 -4.80 35.66 33.60
C THR A 222 -4.12 35.10 32.36
N GLN A 223 -2.93 35.61 32.02
CA GLN A 223 -2.17 35.11 30.88
C GLN A 223 -1.64 33.70 31.11
N LEU A 224 -1.10 33.41 32.30
CA LEU A 224 -0.65 32.07 32.68
C LEU A 224 -1.78 31.04 32.64
N VAL A 225 -2.99 31.41 33.08
CA VAL A 225 -4.16 30.52 32.99
C VAL A 225 -4.47 30.18 31.53
N LYS A 226 -4.48 31.16 30.62
CA LYS A 226 -4.70 30.92 29.18
C LYS A 226 -3.62 30.04 28.57
N GLU A 227 -2.35 30.24 28.93
CA GLU A 227 -1.23 29.42 28.46
C GLU A 227 -1.36 27.98 28.95
N HIS A 228 -1.75 27.77 30.22
CA HIS A 228 -2.01 26.44 30.77
C HIS A 228 -3.18 25.73 30.09
N GLU A 229 -4.27 26.43 29.81
CA GLU A 229 -5.40 25.87 29.06
C GLU A 229 -4.98 25.45 27.64
N ALA A 230 -4.23 26.31 26.94
CA ALA A 230 -3.68 26.00 25.62
C ALA A 230 -2.78 24.75 25.64
N LEU A 231 -1.83 24.69 26.58
CA LEU A 231 -0.94 23.53 26.78
C LEU A 231 -1.73 22.25 27.10
N ALA A 232 -2.79 22.34 27.91
CA ALA A 232 -3.63 21.19 28.22
C ALA A 232 -4.35 20.66 26.96
N THR A 233 -4.89 21.55 26.12
CA THR A 233 -5.50 21.16 24.85
C THR A 233 -4.51 20.57 23.85
N GLU A 234 -3.29 21.09 23.79
CA GLU A 234 -2.22 20.55 22.95
C GLU A 234 -1.80 19.14 23.41
N GLN A 235 -1.65 18.93 24.73
CA GLN A 235 -1.34 17.61 25.28
C GLN A 235 -2.40 16.56 24.94
N GLU A 236 -3.70 16.91 25.05
CA GLU A 236 -4.77 15.99 24.69
C GLU A 236 -4.78 15.67 23.19
N THR A 237 -4.51 16.68 22.34
CA THR A 237 -4.39 16.48 20.88
C THR A 237 -3.22 15.56 20.53
N LEU A 238 -2.05 15.78 21.14
CA LEU A 238 -0.86 14.93 20.94
C LEU A 238 -1.10 13.50 21.41
N LYS A 239 -1.83 13.32 22.51
CA LYS A 239 -2.23 11.99 23.01
C LYS A 239 -3.12 11.26 22.01
N GLN A 240 -4.13 11.94 21.46
CA GLN A 240 -5.00 11.37 20.42
C GLN A 240 -4.21 10.99 19.15
N GLN A 241 -3.29 11.85 18.70
CA GLN A 241 -2.42 11.55 17.55
C GLN A 241 -1.51 10.34 17.81
N ARG A 242 -0.96 10.22 19.01
CA ARG A 242 -0.12 9.07 19.39
C ARG A 242 -0.93 7.77 19.38
N ASP A 243 -2.14 7.79 19.92
CA ASP A 243 -3.00 6.61 19.99
C ASP A 243 -3.47 6.19 18.57
N GLU A 244 -3.74 7.15 17.69
CA GLU A 244 -4.03 6.87 16.28
C GLU A 244 -2.82 6.29 15.54
N GLN A 245 -1.62 6.87 15.73
CA GLN A 245 -0.39 6.32 15.17
C GLN A 245 -0.12 4.88 15.65
N ALA A 246 -0.42 4.57 16.92
CA ALA A 246 -0.29 3.22 17.45
C ALA A 246 -1.23 2.25 16.72
N ARG A 247 -2.50 2.62 16.52
CA ARG A 247 -3.48 1.82 15.75
C ARG A 247 -3.04 1.58 14.31
N VAL A 248 -2.57 2.64 13.63
CA VAL A 248 -2.07 2.53 12.24
C VAL A 248 -0.87 1.60 12.17
N ARG A 249 0.06 1.67 13.13
CA ARG A 249 1.21 0.76 13.19
C ARG A 249 0.80 -0.68 13.42
N GLU A 250 -0.13 -0.94 14.33
CA GLU A 250 -0.66 -2.29 14.57
C GLU A 250 -1.35 -2.86 13.32
N ALA A 251 -2.18 -2.06 12.65
CA ALA A 251 -2.83 -2.45 11.41
C ALA A 251 -1.81 -2.78 10.30
N ALA A 252 -0.80 -1.93 10.12
CA ALA A 252 0.27 -2.15 9.13
C ALA A 252 1.10 -3.41 9.45
N GLN A 253 1.38 -3.68 10.73
CA GLN A 253 2.06 -4.92 11.14
C GLN A 253 1.22 -6.16 10.85
N ALA A 254 -0.09 -6.11 11.12
CA ALA A 254 -1.01 -7.21 10.82
C ALA A 254 -1.11 -7.47 9.31
N GLU A 255 -1.17 -6.41 8.49
CA GLU A 255 -1.19 -6.53 7.03
C GLU A 255 0.14 -7.07 6.47
N SER A 256 1.27 -6.61 7.00
CA SER A 256 2.59 -7.14 6.65
C SER A 256 2.72 -8.63 6.97
N ALA A 257 2.18 -9.08 8.11
CA ALA A 257 2.15 -10.50 8.47
C ALA A 257 1.31 -11.31 7.48
N LYS A 258 0.11 -10.84 7.12
CA LYS A 258 -0.75 -11.50 6.11
C LYS A 258 -0.07 -11.60 4.74
N LEU A 259 0.52 -10.51 4.27
CA LEU A 259 1.25 -10.49 2.99
C LEU A 259 2.44 -11.45 3.00
N LYS A 260 3.12 -11.61 4.15
CA LYS A 260 4.20 -12.58 4.30
C LYS A 260 3.69 -14.02 4.18
N GLU A 261 2.58 -14.35 4.84
CA GLU A 261 1.94 -15.66 4.72
C GLU A 261 1.47 -15.96 3.29
N GLU A 262 0.84 -14.98 2.63
CA GLU A 262 0.39 -15.12 1.24
C GLU A 262 1.57 -15.34 0.28
N ARG A 263 2.65 -14.57 0.44
CA ARG A 263 3.89 -14.76 -0.34
C ARG A 263 4.47 -16.16 -0.14
N ASP A 264 4.52 -16.65 1.10
CA ASP A 264 5.08 -17.97 1.40
C ASP A 264 4.19 -19.10 0.81
N ARG A 265 2.87 -18.92 0.83
CA ARG A 265 1.91 -19.82 0.16
C ARG A 265 2.08 -19.82 -1.36
N LEU A 266 2.17 -18.65 -1.98
CA LEU A 266 2.39 -18.53 -3.43
C LEU A 266 3.72 -19.16 -3.85
N LYS A 267 4.76 -19.03 -3.01
CA LYS A 267 6.04 -19.68 -3.25
C LYS A 267 5.91 -21.21 -3.24
N GLN A 268 5.20 -21.78 -2.27
CA GLN A 268 4.93 -23.22 -2.24
C GLN A 268 4.16 -23.69 -3.48
N GLN A 269 3.09 -22.98 -3.86
CA GLN A 269 2.31 -23.31 -5.06
C GLN A 269 3.15 -23.26 -6.34
N ARG A 270 4.02 -22.25 -6.46
CA ARG A 270 4.94 -22.14 -7.60
C ARG A 270 5.91 -23.33 -7.66
N ASP A 271 6.47 -23.73 -6.52
CA ASP A 271 7.41 -24.84 -6.45
C ASP A 271 6.71 -26.19 -6.73
N GLU A 272 5.46 -26.36 -6.31
CA GLU A 272 4.62 -27.52 -6.66
C GLU A 272 4.30 -27.56 -8.16
N LEU A 273 3.91 -26.41 -8.74
CA LEU A 273 3.61 -26.31 -10.16
C LEU A 273 4.85 -26.60 -11.02
N ALA A 274 6.03 -26.15 -10.59
CA ALA A 274 7.29 -26.46 -11.26
C ALA A 274 7.56 -27.98 -11.28
N LYS A 275 7.40 -28.67 -10.15
CA LYS A 275 7.54 -30.14 -10.08
C LYS A 275 6.51 -30.86 -10.95
N ALA A 276 5.26 -30.39 -10.96
CA ALA A 276 4.21 -30.95 -11.81
C ALA A 276 4.54 -30.78 -13.30
N SER A 277 5.08 -29.63 -13.69
CA SER A 277 5.54 -29.36 -15.06
C SER A 277 6.69 -30.28 -15.45
N GLU A 278 7.70 -30.44 -14.61
CA GLU A 278 8.82 -31.35 -14.85
C GLU A 278 8.34 -32.81 -14.99
N ALA A 279 7.40 -33.24 -14.15
CA ALA A 279 6.81 -34.57 -14.23
C ALA A 279 6.03 -34.78 -15.54
N ALA A 280 5.22 -33.78 -15.95
CA ALA A 280 4.48 -33.82 -17.20
C ALA A 280 5.39 -33.84 -18.43
N GLU A 281 6.50 -33.08 -18.42
CA GLU A 281 7.52 -33.13 -19.49
C GLU A 281 8.19 -34.50 -19.59
N ALA A 282 8.51 -35.12 -18.44
CA ALA A 282 9.08 -36.46 -18.40
C ALA A 282 8.09 -37.52 -18.94
N GLU A 283 6.82 -37.42 -18.59
CA GLU A 283 5.77 -38.33 -19.06
C GLU A 283 5.49 -38.15 -20.56
N SER A 284 5.44 -36.91 -21.04
CA SER A 284 5.33 -36.58 -22.46
C SER A 284 6.49 -37.18 -23.26
N SER A 285 7.71 -37.07 -22.74
CA SER A 285 8.91 -37.69 -23.33
C SER A 285 8.79 -39.22 -23.43
N LYS A 286 8.33 -39.88 -22.36
CA LYS A 286 8.09 -41.34 -22.37
C LYS A 286 7.02 -41.76 -23.37
N LEU A 287 5.89 -41.05 -23.40
CA LEU A 287 4.81 -41.33 -24.35
C LEU A 287 5.27 -41.14 -25.80
N LYS A 288 6.16 -40.18 -26.06
CA LYS A 288 6.76 -39.98 -27.38
C LYS A 288 7.64 -41.18 -27.79
N GLU A 289 8.47 -41.69 -26.88
CA GLU A 289 9.26 -42.91 -27.12
C GLU A 289 8.38 -44.14 -27.34
N GLU A 290 7.32 -44.32 -26.55
CA GLU A 290 6.39 -45.44 -26.69
C GLU A 290 5.63 -45.38 -28.03
N ARG A 291 5.17 -44.19 -28.43
CA ARG A 291 4.57 -43.97 -29.74
C ARG A 291 5.53 -44.35 -30.87
N ASP A 292 6.79 -43.94 -30.77
CA ASP A 292 7.79 -44.22 -31.81
C ASP A 292 8.09 -45.74 -31.88
N ARG A 293 8.15 -46.43 -30.74
CA ARG A 293 8.26 -47.91 -30.68
C ARG A 293 7.05 -48.61 -31.28
N LEU A 294 5.83 -48.16 -30.96
CA LEU A 294 4.60 -48.72 -31.52
C LEU A 294 4.55 -48.52 -33.04
N LYS A 295 4.98 -47.35 -33.53
CA LYS A 295 5.08 -47.09 -34.97
C LYS A 295 6.02 -48.07 -35.65
N GLN A 296 7.22 -48.28 -35.10
CA GLN A 296 8.17 -49.26 -35.63
C GLN A 296 7.60 -50.67 -35.63
N ARG A 297 6.94 -51.09 -34.54
CA ARG A 297 6.30 -52.41 -34.45
C ARG A 297 5.18 -52.60 -35.48
N CYS A 298 4.38 -51.57 -35.73
CA CYS A 298 3.36 -51.59 -36.78
C CYS A 298 3.99 -51.76 -38.17
N GLU A 299 5.09 -51.06 -38.46
CA GLU A 299 5.82 -51.20 -39.73
C GLU A 299 6.42 -52.62 -39.90
N GLU A 300 6.99 -53.20 -38.83
CA GLU A 300 7.48 -54.58 -38.82
C GLU A 300 6.34 -55.59 -39.04
N GLN A 301 5.21 -55.39 -38.36
CA GLN A 301 4.04 -56.25 -38.51
C GLN A 301 3.44 -56.15 -39.92
N ALA A 302 3.45 -54.97 -40.54
CA ALA A 302 3.03 -54.79 -41.93
C ALA A 302 3.91 -55.60 -42.88
N LYS A 303 5.24 -55.51 -42.75
CA LYS A 303 6.19 -56.31 -43.53
C LYS A 303 6.01 -57.82 -43.32
N ALA A 304 5.82 -58.25 -42.07
CA ALA A 304 5.58 -59.66 -41.75
C ALA A 304 4.26 -60.16 -42.39
N ARG A 305 3.22 -59.33 -42.40
CA ARG A 305 1.94 -59.64 -43.06
C ARG A 305 2.10 -59.76 -44.57
N GLU A 306 2.82 -58.84 -45.21
CA GLU A 306 3.11 -58.92 -46.64
C GLU A 306 3.89 -60.19 -47.00
N ALA A 307 4.92 -60.53 -46.22
CA ALA A 307 5.69 -61.77 -46.40
C ALA A 307 4.81 -63.02 -46.25
N ALA A 308 3.96 -63.07 -45.21
CA ALA A 308 3.03 -64.18 -45.01
C ALA A 308 2.00 -64.29 -46.15
N GLN A 309 1.52 -63.18 -46.68
CA GLN A 309 0.62 -63.17 -47.85
C GLN A 309 1.31 -63.70 -49.11
N ALA A 310 2.57 -63.33 -49.34
CA ALA A 310 3.37 -63.84 -50.45
C ALA A 310 3.60 -65.36 -50.34
N GLU A 311 3.97 -65.87 -49.15
CA GLU A 311 4.11 -67.31 -48.93
C GLU A 311 2.78 -68.06 -49.09
N HIS A 312 1.68 -67.50 -48.58
CA HIS A 312 0.36 -68.09 -48.80
C HIS A 312 -0.01 -68.15 -50.29
N ALA A 313 0.35 -67.14 -51.09
CA ALA A 313 0.13 -67.16 -52.53
C ALA A 313 0.94 -68.29 -53.22
N LYS A 314 2.23 -68.45 -52.87
CA LYS A 314 3.07 -69.55 -53.37
C LYS A 314 2.51 -70.92 -53.01
N LEU A 315 2.13 -71.13 -51.74
CA LEU A 315 1.52 -72.39 -51.30
C LEU A 315 0.20 -72.67 -52.02
N LYS A 316 -0.58 -71.65 -52.34
CA LYS A 316 -1.80 -71.79 -53.15
C LYS A 316 -1.50 -72.25 -54.57
N GLU A 317 -0.50 -71.66 -55.22
CA GLU A 317 -0.03 -72.09 -56.55
C GLU A 317 0.50 -73.53 -56.53
N GLU A 318 1.30 -73.88 -55.53
CA GLU A 318 1.81 -75.25 -55.36
C GLU A 318 0.69 -76.26 -55.16
N ARG A 319 -0.29 -75.95 -54.30
CA ARG A 319 -1.49 -76.78 -54.11
C ARG A 319 -2.25 -76.96 -55.42
N ASP A 320 -2.45 -75.90 -56.20
CA ASP A 320 -3.17 -75.96 -57.47
C ASP A 320 -2.40 -76.80 -58.51
N ARG A 321 -1.06 -76.70 -58.53
CA ARG A 321 -0.18 -77.55 -59.34
C ARG A 321 -0.25 -79.02 -58.93
N LEU A 322 -0.18 -79.31 -57.63
CA LEU A 322 -0.32 -80.68 -57.10
C LEU A 322 -1.71 -81.26 -57.44
N LYS A 323 -2.76 -80.44 -57.38
CA LYS A 323 -4.11 -80.85 -57.80
C LYS A 323 -4.15 -81.22 -59.28
N GLN A 324 -3.56 -80.41 -60.17
CA GLN A 324 -3.44 -80.74 -61.59
C GLN A 324 -2.67 -82.04 -61.81
N GLN A 325 -1.52 -82.23 -61.14
CA GLN A 325 -0.74 -83.47 -61.24
C GLN A 325 -1.53 -84.69 -60.78
N ARG A 326 -2.29 -84.58 -59.69
CA ARG A 326 -3.16 -85.64 -59.20
C ARG A 326 -4.26 -85.98 -60.21
N ASP A 327 -4.90 -84.97 -60.80
CA ASP A 327 -5.97 -85.17 -61.79
C ASP A 327 -5.40 -85.82 -63.08
N GLU A 328 -4.19 -85.45 -63.49
CA GLU A 328 -3.50 -86.08 -64.62
C GLU A 328 -3.10 -87.53 -64.31
N GLN A 329 -2.57 -87.80 -63.11
CA GLN A 329 -2.32 -89.18 -62.65
C GLN A 329 -3.59 -90.02 -62.63
N ALA A 330 -4.74 -89.44 -62.25
CA ALA A 330 -6.02 -90.15 -62.25
C ALA A 330 -6.41 -90.56 -63.68
N LYS A 331 -6.27 -89.67 -64.68
CA LYS A 331 -6.50 -90.00 -66.09
C LYS A 331 -5.55 -91.07 -66.60
N VAL A 332 -4.26 -90.98 -66.27
CA VAL A 332 -3.27 -92.01 -66.66
C VAL A 332 -3.66 -93.36 -66.05
N ARG A 333 -4.04 -93.40 -64.77
CA ARG A 333 -4.51 -94.64 -64.13
C ARG A 333 -5.75 -95.21 -64.81
N GLU A 334 -6.73 -94.37 -65.18
CA GLU A 334 -7.93 -94.78 -65.91
C GLU A 334 -7.59 -95.32 -67.31
N ALA A 335 -6.68 -94.68 -68.03
CA ALA A 335 -6.18 -95.15 -69.32
C ALA A 335 -5.46 -96.51 -69.19
N THR A 336 -4.55 -96.65 -68.22
CA THR A 336 -3.85 -97.91 -67.94
C THR A 336 -4.82 -99.01 -67.52
N GLN A 337 -5.86 -98.69 -66.73
CA GLN A 337 -6.90 -99.64 -66.35
C GLN A 337 -7.65 -100.14 -67.60
N THR A 338 -8.05 -99.23 -68.48
CA THR A 338 -8.72 -99.57 -69.76
C THR A 338 -7.83 -100.45 -70.64
N GLU A 339 -6.54 -100.16 -70.71
CA GLU A 339 -5.57 -100.95 -71.47
C GLU A 339 -5.34 -102.33 -70.86
N SER A 340 -5.29 -102.41 -69.52
CA SER A 340 -5.23 -103.68 -68.80
C SER A 340 -6.48 -104.54 -69.06
N ASP A 341 -7.67 -103.93 -69.13
CA ASP A 341 -8.91 -104.63 -69.43
C ASP A 341 -8.93 -105.15 -70.88
N LYS A 342 -8.47 -104.35 -71.85
CA LYS A 342 -8.29 -104.80 -73.25
C LYS A 342 -7.30 -105.97 -73.37
N LEU A 343 -6.15 -105.88 -72.71
CA LEU A 343 -5.15 -106.96 -72.71
C LEU A 343 -5.71 -108.24 -72.07
N LYS A 344 -6.61 -108.10 -71.08
CA LYS A 344 -7.30 -109.24 -70.47
C LYS A 344 -8.28 -109.89 -71.45
N GLU A 345 -9.03 -109.11 -72.22
CA GLU A 345 -9.90 -109.60 -73.29
C GLU A 345 -9.09 -110.31 -74.40
N GLU A 346 -7.98 -109.72 -74.85
CA GLU A 346 -7.08 -110.35 -75.84
C GLU A 346 -6.52 -111.68 -75.33
N ARG A 347 -6.07 -111.73 -74.07
CA ARG A 347 -5.58 -112.95 -73.44
C ARG A 347 -6.66 -114.03 -73.40
N ASP A 348 -7.89 -113.68 -73.06
CA ASP A 348 -9.01 -114.63 -72.98
C ASP A 348 -9.40 -115.15 -74.38
N SER A 349 -9.36 -114.28 -75.40
CA SER A 349 -9.54 -114.66 -76.82
C SER A 349 -8.45 -115.61 -77.32
N LEU A 350 -7.17 -115.30 -77.04
CA LEU A 350 -6.04 -116.17 -77.40
C LEU A 350 -6.13 -117.53 -76.69
N LYS A 351 -6.64 -117.57 -75.45
CA LYS A 351 -6.87 -118.82 -74.72
C LYS A 351 -7.92 -119.69 -75.42
N GLN A 352 -9.03 -119.10 -75.87
CA GLN A 352 -10.05 -119.80 -76.67
C GLN A 352 -9.47 -120.37 -77.98
N GLN A 353 -8.71 -119.56 -78.73
CA GLN A 353 -8.07 -120.03 -79.96
C GLN A 353 -7.12 -121.21 -79.72
N ARG A 354 -6.39 -121.19 -78.59
CA ARG A 354 -5.49 -122.27 -78.21
C ARG A 354 -6.23 -123.57 -77.87
N GLU A 355 -7.39 -123.49 -77.22
CA GLU A 355 -8.26 -124.64 -76.94
C GLU A 355 -8.87 -125.23 -78.22
N GLU A 356 -9.27 -124.39 -79.19
CA GLU A 356 -9.73 -124.84 -80.51
C GLU A 356 -8.65 -125.54 -81.31
N GLN A 357 -7.42 -125.00 -81.35
CA GLN A 357 -6.29 -125.66 -81.99
C GLN A 357 -5.94 -127.01 -81.34
N ALA A 358 -6.06 -127.14 -80.01
CA ALA A 358 -5.81 -128.38 -79.32
C ALA A 358 -6.81 -129.47 -79.74
N LYS A 359 -8.11 -129.14 -79.80
CA LYS A 359 -9.15 -130.05 -80.30
C LYS A 359 -8.93 -130.46 -81.76
N ALA A 360 -8.53 -129.51 -82.62
CA ALA A 360 -8.22 -129.80 -84.02
C ALA A 360 -7.03 -130.77 -84.18
N ARG A 361 -6.00 -130.63 -83.34
CA ARG A 361 -4.85 -131.56 -83.31
C ARG A 361 -5.25 -132.97 -82.86
N GLU A 362 -6.07 -133.10 -81.81
CA GLU A 362 -6.56 -134.40 -81.35
C GLU A 362 -7.35 -135.14 -82.44
N ALA A 363 -8.24 -134.43 -83.14
CA ALA A 363 -9.02 -134.99 -84.24
C ALA A 363 -8.13 -135.51 -85.39
N ALA A 364 -7.12 -134.73 -85.80
CA ALA A 364 -6.17 -135.14 -86.83
C ALA A 364 -5.31 -136.34 -86.40
N GLN A 365 -4.91 -136.42 -85.13
CA GLN A 365 -4.13 -137.53 -84.59
C GLN A 365 -4.93 -138.86 -84.64
N ALA A 366 -6.22 -138.81 -84.27
CA ALA A 366 -7.12 -139.97 -84.30
C ALA A 366 -7.36 -140.49 -85.74
N GLU A 367 -7.45 -139.58 -86.71
CA GLU A 367 -7.63 -139.93 -88.12
C GLU A 367 -6.38 -140.61 -88.69
N CYS A 368 -5.18 -140.12 -88.35
CA CYS A 368 -3.91 -140.69 -88.76
C CYS A 368 -3.70 -142.13 -88.24
N THR A 369 -4.12 -142.41 -87.00
CA THR A 369 -4.10 -143.78 -86.44
C THR A 369 -5.05 -144.74 -87.16
N LYS A 370 -6.21 -144.26 -87.60
CA LYS A 370 -7.20 -145.06 -88.34
C LYS A 370 -6.69 -145.46 -89.72
N LEU A 371 -6.05 -144.53 -90.43
CA LEU A 371 -5.50 -144.76 -91.76
C LEU A 371 -4.33 -145.74 -91.77
N LYS A 372 -3.49 -145.74 -90.71
CA LYS A 372 -2.38 -146.71 -90.58
C LYS A 372 -2.88 -148.15 -90.43
N ALA A 373 -3.88 -148.39 -89.58
CA ALA A 373 -4.44 -149.73 -89.40
C ALA A 373 -5.05 -150.30 -90.70
N LEU A 374 -5.73 -149.44 -91.47
CA LEU A 374 -6.33 -149.82 -92.76
C LEU A 374 -5.27 -150.18 -93.82
N ALA A 375 -4.11 -149.51 -93.79
CA ALA A 375 -3.01 -149.77 -94.71
C ALA A 375 -2.32 -151.12 -94.42
N GLU A 376 -2.17 -151.49 -93.16
CA GLU A 376 -1.60 -152.79 -92.75
C GLU A 376 -2.50 -153.96 -93.14
N GLU A 377 -3.82 -153.82 -92.99
CA GLU A 377 -4.80 -154.85 -93.40
C GLU A 377 -4.82 -155.09 -94.92
N ARG A 378 -4.70 -154.02 -95.72
CA ARG A 378 -4.61 -154.12 -97.19
C ARG A 378 -3.32 -154.80 -97.65
N PHE A 379 -2.22 -154.62 -96.90
CA PHE A 379 -0.91 -155.20 -97.24
C PHE A 379 -0.90 -156.73 -97.08
N THR A 380 -1.50 -157.25 -96.00
CA THR A 380 -1.66 -158.70 -95.77
C THR A 380 -2.55 -159.35 -96.82
N GLN A 381 -3.69 -158.75 -97.16
CA GLN A 381 -4.60 -159.27 -98.20
C GLN A 381 -3.93 -159.40 -99.58
N LEU A 382 -3.06 -158.45 -99.94
CA LEU A 382 -2.31 -158.47 -101.21
C LEU A 382 -1.21 -159.53 -101.24
N SER A 383 -0.64 -159.88 -100.09
CA SER A 383 0.37 -160.95 -99.96
C SER A 383 -0.25 -162.33 -100.19
N ASP A 384 -1.40 -162.59 -99.55
CA ASP A 384 -2.09 -163.88 -99.62
C ASP A 384 -2.63 -164.16 -101.03
N ALA A 385 -3.21 -163.14 -101.68
CA ALA A 385 -3.65 -163.23 -103.06
C ALA A 385 -2.51 -163.54 -104.06
N ARG A 386 -1.30 -163.04 -103.79
CA ARG A 386 -0.12 -163.33 -104.63
C ARG A 386 0.35 -164.77 -104.51
N GLN A 387 0.31 -165.36 -103.31
CA GLN A 387 0.66 -166.78 -103.12
C GLN A 387 -0.34 -167.71 -103.81
N GLU A 388 -1.63 -167.37 -103.78
CA GLU A 388 -2.67 -168.19 -104.40
C GLU A 388 -2.56 -168.22 -105.94
N VAL A 389 -2.28 -167.07 -106.56
CA VAL A 389 -2.03 -166.97 -108.01
C VAL A 389 -0.79 -167.76 -108.43
N SER A 390 0.25 -167.81 -107.60
CA SER A 390 1.44 -168.63 -107.84
C SER A 390 1.11 -170.12 -107.85
N ARG A 391 0.33 -170.59 -106.87
CA ARG A 391 -0.04 -172.01 -106.72
C ARG A 391 -0.88 -172.52 -107.89
N LEU A 392 -1.91 -171.76 -108.26
CA LEU A 392 -2.80 -172.09 -109.39
C LEU A 392 -2.05 -172.15 -110.73
N LYS A 393 -1.00 -171.34 -110.89
CA LYS A 393 -0.17 -171.32 -112.09
C LYS A 393 0.66 -172.60 -112.26
N THR A 394 1.16 -173.16 -111.15
CA THR A 394 1.94 -174.41 -111.15
C THR A 394 1.07 -175.62 -111.40
N GLU A 395 -0.14 -175.67 -110.83
CA GLU A 395 -1.12 -176.74 -111.06
C GLU A 395 -1.60 -176.79 -112.52
N ASN A 396 -1.80 -175.63 -113.15
CA ASN A 396 -2.23 -175.57 -114.54
C ASN A 396 -1.15 -176.09 -115.51
N GLN A 397 0.13 -175.78 -115.25
CA GLN A 397 1.24 -176.32 -116.04
C GLN A 397 1.36 -177.85 -115.95
N GLN A 398 1.09 -178.43 -114.79
CA GLN A 398 1.11 -179.89 -114.60
C GLN A 398 -0.04 -180.59 -115.33
N LEU A 399 -1.22 -179.97 -115.39
CA LEU A 399 -2.36 -180.49 -116.14
C LEU A 399 -2.11 -180.52 -117.65
N VAL A 400 -1.49 -179.46 -118.19
CA VAL A 400 -1.15 -179.37 -119.62
C VAL A 400 -0.12 -180.44 -120.02
N GLN A 401 0.90 -180.68 -119.18
CA GLN A 401 1.86 -181.76 -119.44
C GLN A 401 1.21 -183.15 -119.40
N ARG A 402 0.25 -183.38 -118.50
CA ARG A 402 -0.50 -184.63 -118.43
C ARG A 402 -1.33 -184.92 -119.67
N GLN A 403 -2.00 -183.89 -120.22
CA GLN A 403 -2.75 -184.06 -121.48
C GLN A 403 -1.84 -184.41 -122.65
N HIS A 404 -0.63 -183.83 -122.71
CA HIS A 404 0.30 -184.08 -123.80
C HIS A 404 0.81 -185.53 -123.81
N VAL A 405 1.14 -186.08 -122.64
CA VAL A 405 1.61 -187.46 -122.50
C VAL A 405 0.52 -188.48 -122.86
N ILE A 406 -0.75 -188.19 -122.52
CA ILE A 406 -1.88 -189.06 -122.87
C ILE A 406 -2.14 -189.09 -124.39
N GLN A 407 -1.96 -187.95 -125.08
CA GLN A 407 -2.11 -187.90 -126.54
C GLN A 407 -0.98 -188.65 -127.26
N GLU A 408 0.26 -188.58 -126.77
CA GLU A 408 1.37 -189.37 -127.35
C GLU A 408 1.19 -190.88 -127.15
N GLU A 409 0.68 -191.30 -126.00
CA GLU A 409 0.34 -192.71 -125.72
C GLU A 409 -0.80 -193.19 -126.62
N MET A 410 -1.83 -192.35 -126.84
CA MET A 410 -2.93 -192.66 -127.76
C MET A 410 -2.43 -192.93 -129.18
N VAL A 411 -1.55 -192.07 -129.71
CA VAL A 411 -0.97 -192.20 -131.06
C VAL A 411 -0.09 -193.46 -131.18
N LYS A 412 0.62 -193.84 -130.11
CA LYS A 412 1.43 -195.08 -130.09
C LYS A 412 0.56 -196.34 -130.04
N THR A 413 -0.55 -196.33 -129.30
CA THR A 413 -1.47 -197.47 -129.25
C THR A 413 -2.24 -197.67 -130.57
N GLU A 414 -2.55 -196.58 -131.29
CA GLU A 414 -3.18 -196.64 -132.60
C GLU A 414 -2.23 -197.24 -133.65
N ALA A 415 -0.95 -196.86 -133.63
CA ALA A 415 0.09 -197.41 -134.50
C ALA A 415 0.43 -198.89 -134.19
N GLN A 416 0.28 -199.33 -132.93
CA GLN A 416 0.49 -200.73 -132.54
C GLN A 416 -0.67 -201.65 -132.97
N LEU A 417 -1.88 -201.13 -133.12
CA LEU A 417 -3.01 -201.90 -133.67
C LEU A 417 -2.89 -202.11 -135.19
N ASP A 418 -2.29 -201.18 -135.93
CA ASP A 418 -1.99 -201.37 -137.35
C ASP A 418 -0.84 -202.38 -137.59
N LEU A 419 0.14 -202.45 -136.68
CA LEU A 419 1.26 -203.39 -136.81
C LEU A 419 0.89 -204.84 -136.48
N ILE A 420 -0.07 -205.07 -135.57
CA ILE A 420 -0.60 -206.42 -135.29
C ILE A 420 -1.47 -206.93 -136.45
N LYS A 421 -2.11 -206.02 -137.20
CA LYS A 421 -2.86 -206.38 -138.42
C LYS A 421 -1.94 -206.87 -139.55
N ASP A 422 -0.70 -206.40 -139.56
CA ASP A 422 0.35 -206.83 -140.51
C ASP A 422 1.17 -208.05 -140.02
N TRP A 423 1.23 -208.32 -138.71
CA TRP A 423 2.03 -209.43 -138.15
C TRP A 423 1.31 -210.78 -138.05
N VAL A 424 0.01 -210.84 -138.36
CA VAL A 424 -0.67 -212.12 -138.67
C VAL A 424 -0.41 -212.52 -140.14
N LEU A 425 0.85 -212.39 -140.54
CA LEU A 425 1.54 -213.31 -141.43
C LEU A 425 0.84 -214.68 -141.42
N ARG A 426 0.45 -215.19 -142.59
CA ARG A 426 1.41 -215.85 -143.50
C ARG A 426 2.10 -217.08 -142.88
N GLU A 427 1.62 -217.64 -141.76
CA GLU A 427 1.94 -219.01 -141.37
C GLU A 427 0.68 -219.86 -141.27
N SER A 428 0.17 -220.29 -142.43
CA SER A 428 -0.19 -221.69 -142.68
C SER A 428 -0.35 -221.88 -144.19
N SER A 429 0.75 -222.27 -144.84
CA SER A 429 0.68 -223.35 -145.82
C SER A 429 1.44 -224.52 -145.21
N LEU A 430 0.65 -225.41 -144.60
CA LEU A 430 0.72 -226.86 -144.77
C LEU A 430 -0.73 -227.32 -144.96
#